data_AF-A0A852RNM0-F1
#
_entry.id   AF-A0A852RNM0-F1
#
_cell.length_a   1.000
_cell.length_b   1.000
_cell.length_c   1.000
_cell.angle_alpha   90.00
_cell.angle_beta   90.00
_cell.angle_gamma   90.00
#
_symmetry.space_group_name_H-M   'P 1'
#
loop_
_entity.id
_entity.type
_entity.pdbx_description
1 polymer ?
#
loop_
_entity_poly.entity_id
_entity_poly.type
_entity_poly.pdbx_seq_one_letter_code
_entity_poly.pdbx_strand_id
1 'polypeptide(L)'
;MTSHRHNSDPRDTYLDAARECILDVGWRRTTLTEVARRAGVSRMTIYRAWSDMPALLGDLMTREWGTLVASGVDVKQAGSEATDADVAASPTPDAIADAVVSTVNALRENELFTRIVELDPELILPYLLARRGRSQELILQVLSDAIAAGQAAGLITDGLPQAVARGLVLAAHGFVLSAHTMVDDVVDQSALDDELHALISRSLAP
;
A
#
# COMPACT_ATOMS: atom_id res chain seq x y z
N MET A 1 -33.87 5.08 -16.02
CA MET A 1 -32.90 4.49 -16.97
C MET A 1 -31.73 5.45 -17.12
N THR A 2 -30.70 5.29 -16.30
CA THR A 2 -29.33 5.79 -16.55
C THR A 2 -28.39 4.90 -15.75
N SER A 3 -27.93 3.84 -16.42
CA SER A 3 -26.92 2.93 -15.91
C SER A 3 -25.59 3.66 -15.91
N HIS A 4 -25.10 4.09 -14.74
CA HIS A 4 -23.69 4.41 -14.54
C HIS A 4 -22.88 3.10 -14.63
N ARG A 5 -22.66 2.62 -15.86
CA ARG A 5 -21.58 1.66 -16.11
C ARG A 5 -20.28 2.44 -15.98
N HIS A 6 -19.65 2.34 -14.82
CA HIS A 6 -18.21 2.53 -14.70
C HIS A 6 -17.59 1.66 -15.79
N ASN A 7 -17.01 2.27 -16.82
CA ASN A 7 -16.32 1.54 -17.87
C ASN A 7 -14.97 1.10 -17.30
N SER A 8 -14.99 0.06 -16.45
CA SER A 8 -13.79 -0.61 -15.96
C SER A 8 -12.94 -1.00 -17.16
N ASP A 9 -11.65 -0.63 -17.15
CA ASP A 9 -10.71 -1.06 -18.19
C ASP A 9 -10.80 -2.60 -18.25
N PRO A 10 -10.96 -3.23 -19.44
CA PRO A 10 -10.92 -4.69 -19.55
C PRO A 10 -9.70 -5.32 -18.85
N ARG A 11 -8.58 -4.58 -18.72
CA ARG A 11 -7.44 -4.99 -17.90
C ARG A 11 -7.77 -5.14 -16.43
N ASP A 12 -8.60 -4.30 -15.83
CA ASP A 12 -8.97 -4.40 -14.42
C ASP A 12 -9.69 -5.72 -14.14
N THR A 13 -10.62 -6.12 -15.02
CA THR A 13 -11.30 -7.42 -14.89
C THR A 13 -10.33 -8.60 -15.02
N TYR A 14 -9.27 -8.48 -15.82
CA TYR A 14 -8.26 -9.53 -15.93
C TYR A 14 -7.36 -9.59 -14.69
N LEU A 15 -7.06 -8.44 -14.09
CA LEU A 15 -6.34 -8.36 -12.83
C LEU A 15 -7.17 -8.91 -11.66
N ASP A 16 -8.50 -8.74 -11.67
CA ASP A 16 -9.40 -9.39 -10.71
C ASP A 16 -9.37 -10.91 -10.84
N ALA A 17 -9.48 -11.42 -12.07
CA ALA A 17 -9.34 -12.86 -12.33
C ALA A 17 -7.99 -13.40 -11.86
N ALA A 18 -6.91 -12.63 -12.07
CA ALA A 18 -5.59 -13.01 -11.59
C ALA A 18 -5.47 -13.01 -10.06
N ARG A 19 -6.04 -12.01 -9.38
CA ARG A 19 -6.14 -11.95 -7.92
C ARG A 19 -6.81 -13.21 -7.38
N GLU A 20 -7.97 -13.57 -7.93
CA GLU A 20 -8.69 -14.77 -7.54
C GLU A 20 -7.87 -16.06 -7.79
N CYS A 21 -7.15 -16.16 -8.90
CA CYS A 21 -6.25 -17.31 -9.15
C CYS A 21 -5.17 -17.44 -8.09
N ILE A 22 -4.52 -16.31 -7.74
CA ILE A 22 -3.45 -16.32 -6.75
C ILE A 22 -4.00 -16.68 -5.37
N LEU A 23 -5.18 -16.19 -5.00
CA LEU A 23 -5.80 -16.53 -3.72
C LEU A 23 -6.18 -18.01 -3.62
N ASP A 24 -6.68 -18.62 -4.70
CA ASP A 24 -7.09 -20.02 -4.71
C ASP A 24 -5.93 -21.01 -4.64
N VAL A 25 -4.91 -20.81 -5.48
CA VAL A 25 -3.86 -21.82 -5.70
C VAL A 25 -2.45 -21.32 -5.37
N GLY A 26 -2.29 -20.06 -4.98
CA GLY A 26 -0.97 -19.45 -4.77
C GLY A 26 -0.28 -19.10 -6.08
N TRP A 27 0.76 -18.29 -5.98
CA TRP A 27 1.44 -17.74 -7.16
C TRP A 27 2.10 -18.81 -8.01
N ARG A 28 2.90 -19.70 -7.40
CA ARG A 28 3.69 -20.71 -8.14
C ARG A 28 2.85 -21.65 -9.01
N ARG A 29 1.56 -21.80 -8.68
CA ARG A 29 0.60 -22.66 -9.41
C ARG A 29 -0.33 -21.88 -10.34
N THR A 30 -0.26 -20.55 -10.35
CA THR A 30 -1.06 -19.70 -11.23
C THR A 30 -0.39 -19.56 -12.60
N THR A 31 -1.18 -19.63 -13.68
CA THR A 31 -0.69 -19.45 -15.06
C THR A 31 -1.56 -18.44 -15.81
N LEU A 32 -1.01 -17.76 -16.83
CA LEU A 32 -1.78 -16.87 -17.70
C LEU A 32 -2.95 -17.58 -18.40
N THR A 33 -2.84 -18.89 -18.62
CA THR A 33 -3.94 -19.70 -19.17
C THR A 33 -5.08 -19.83 -18.16
N GLU A 34 -4.76 -20.05 -16.89
CA GLU A 34 -5.75 -20.15 -15.83
C GLU A 34 -6.45 -18.81 -15.59
N VAL A 35 -5.68 -17.71 -15.61
CA VAL A 35 -6.24 -16.35 -15.57
C VAL A 35 -7.19 -16.10 -16.74
N ALA A 36 -6.80 -16.48 -17.97
CA ALA A 36 -7.67 -16.33 -19.15
C ALA A 36 -8.97 -17.14 -19.01
N ARG A 37 -8.86 -18.38 -18.53
CA ARG A 37 -10.01 -19.27 -18.27
C ARG A 37 -10.96 -18.64 -17.26
N ARG A 38 -10.43 -18.10 -16.16
CA ARG A 38 -11.21 -17.43 -15.12
C ARG A 38 -11.85 -16.14 -15.60
N ALA A 39 -11.12 -15.31 -16.33
CA ALA A 39 -11.62 -14.08 -16.93
C ALA A 39 -12.64 -14.31 -18.06
N GLY A 40 -12.87 -15.57 -18.48
CA GLY A 40 -13.81 -15.89 -19.56
C GLY A 40 -13.35 -15.42 -20.94
N VAL A 41 -12.04 -15.23 -21.15
CA VAL A 41 -11.45 -14.74 -22.40
C VAL A 41 -10.49 -15.75 -23.04
N SER A 42 -10.15 -15.52 -24.31
CA SER A 42 -9.16 -16.35 -24.98
C SER A 42 -7.77 -16.19 -24.34
N ARG A 43 -6.95 -17.25 -24.36
CA ARG A 43 -5.54 -17.16 -23.94
C ARG A 43 -4.81 -16.02 -24.65
N MET A 44 -5.03 -15.86 -25.95
CA MET A 44 -4.37 -14.82 -26.76
C MET A 44 -4.72 -13.40 -26.26
N THR A 45 -5.89 -13.20 -25.69
CA THR A 45 -6.29 -11.91 -25.09
C THR A 45 -5.39 -11.55 -23.91
N ILE A 46 -5.17 -12.49 -22.98
CA ILE A 46 -4.28 -12.27 -21.83
C ILE A 46 -2.82 -12.16 -22.27
N TYR A 47 -2.34 -13.04 -23.16
CA TYR A 47 -0.95 -12.98 -23.65
C TYR A 47 -0.61 -11.69 -24.42
N ARG A 48 -1.61 -11.00 -25.00
CA ARG A 48 -1.41 -9.66 -25.59
C ARG A 48 -1.27 -8.56 -24.54
N ALA A 49 -1.92 -8.73 -23.38
CA ALA A 49 -1.86 -7.77 -22.29
C ALA A 49 -0.60 -7.95 -21.43
N TRP A 50 -0.16 -9.20 -21.24
CA TRP A 50 1.03 -9.56 -20.46
C TRP A 50 1.80 -10.69 -21.14
N SER A 51 3.11 -10.49 -21.34
CA SER A 51 4.00 -11.49 -21.94
C SER A 51 4.25 -12.69 -21.04
N ASP A 52 4.20 -12.50 -19.72
CA ASP A 52 4.45 -13.51 -18.72
C ASP A 52 3.72 -13.20 -17.40
N MET A 53 3.76 -14.16 -16.47
CA MET A 53 3.18 -13.99 -15.13
C MET A 53 3.83 -12.84 -14.34
N PRO A 54 5.17 -12.66 -14.32
CA PRO A 54 5.79 -11.52 -13.63
C PRO A 54 5.31 -10.14 -14.07
N ALA A 55 5.10 -9.94 -15.37
CA ALA A 55 4.54 -8.68 -15.88
C ALA A 55 3.11 -8.46 -15.37
N LEU A 56 2.27 -9.50 -15.38
CA LEU A 56 0.92 -9.44 -14.82
C LEU A 56 0.95 -9.09 -13.34
N LEU A 57 1.86 -9.71 -12.58
CA LEU A 57 1.99 -9.48 -11.14
C LEU A 57 2.42 -8.04 -10.85
N GLY A 58 3.35 -7.49 -11.63
CA GLY A 58 3.77 -6.09 -11.49
C GLY A 58 2.60 -5.12 -11.61
N ASP A 59 1.72 -5.33 -12.60
CA ASP A 59 0.52 -4.52 -12.80
C ASP A 59 -0.52 -4.77 -11.70
N LEU A 60 -0.75 -6.02 -11.30
CA LEU A 60 -1.65 -6.38 -10.20
C LEU A 60 -1.23 -5.69 -8.90
N MET A 61 0.03 -5.82 -8.50
CA MET A 61 0.57 -5.20 -7.29
C MET A 61 0.50 -3.68 -7.36
N THR A 62 0.76 -3.09 -8.53
CA THR A 62 0.63 -1.64 -8.72
C THR A 62 -0.80 -1.18 -8.48
N ARG A 63 -1.80 -1.93 -8.97
CA ARG A 63 -3.23 -1.62 -8.76
C ARG A 63 -3.64 -1.79 -7.30
N GLU A 64 -3.34 -2.95 -6.71
CA GLU A 64 -3.74 -3.28 -5.33
C GLU A 64 -3.12 -2.29 -4.34
N TRP A 65 -1.80 -2.05 -4.43
CA TRP A 65 -1.09 -1.16 -3.52
C TRP A 65 -1.32 0.31 -3.83
N GLY A 66 -1.53 0.69 -5.09
CA GLY A 66 -1.93 2.05 -5.44
C GLY A 66 -3.26 2.44 -4.81
N THR A 67 -4.23 1.52 -4.79
CA THR A 67 -5.54 1.75 -4.17
C THR A 67 -5.44 1.89 -2.65
N LEU A 68 -4.67 1.01 -1.99
CA LEU A 68 -4.46 1.09 -0.54
C LEU A 68 -3.80 2.42 -0.14
N VAL A 69 -2.77 2.85 -0.87
CA VAL A 69 -2.06 4.11 -0.60
C VAL A 69 -2.97 5.32 -0.83
N ALA A 70 -3.76 5.32 -1.91
CA ALA A 70 -4.74 6.40 -2.15
C ALA A 70 -5.78 6.45 -1.03
N SER A 71 -6.33 5.31 -0.61
CA SER A 71 -7.32 5.25 0.46
C SER A 71 -6.77 5.69 1.83
N GLY A 72 -5.52 5.36 2.16
CA GLY A 72 -4.88 5.79 3.40
C GLY A 72 -4.61 7.31 3.46
N VAL A 73 -4.48 7.96 2.30
CA VAL A 73 -4.35 9.42 2.17
C VAL A 73 -5.73 10.09 2.23
N ASP A 74 -6.75 9.50 1.61
CA ASP A 74 -8.09 10.07 1.49
C ASP A 74 -8.95 9.95 2.76
N VAL A 75 -8.77 8.89 3.58
CA VAL A 75 -9.61 8.62 4.78
C VAL A 75 -9.55 9.74 5.83
N LYS A 76 -8.50 10.59 5.83
CA LYS A 76 -8.44 11.76 6.72
C LYS A 76 -9.05 13.03 6.17
N GLN A 77 -9.31 13.14 4.87
CA GLN A 77 -10.05 14.27 4.31
C GLN A 77 -11.57 14.16 4.56
N ALA A 78 -12.09 12.95 4.78
CA ALA A 78 -13.52 12.71 4.98
C ALA A 78 -13.96 12.59 6.46
N GLY A 79 -13.01 12.53 7.39
CA GLY A 79 -13.27 12.26 8.81
C GLY A 79 -13.35 13.47 9.74
N SER A 80 -13.00 14.68 9.28
CA SER A 80 -13.29 15.91 10.04
C SER A 80 -14.70 16.38 9.69
N GLU A 81 -15.53 16.64 10.70
CA GLU A 81 -16.68 17.53 10.55
C GLU A 81 -16.15 18.90 10.09
N ALA A 82 -16.02 19.05 8.77
CA ALA A 82 -15.38 20.18 8.14
C ALA A 82 -16.22 21.43 8.44
N THR A 83 -15.65 22.30 9.28
CA THR A 83 -16.06 23.71 9.29
C THR A 83 -15.39 24.35 8.08
N ASP A 84 -15.99 25.38 7.46
CA ASP A 84 -15.50 26.08 6.25
C ASP A 84 -14.06 26.66 6.35
N ALA A 85 -13.34 26.43 7.45
CA ALA A 85 -11.94 26.79 7.69
C ALA A 85 -10.91 25.69 7.33
N ASP A 86 -11.32 24.44 7.07
CA ASP A 86 -10.40 23.29 6.89
C ASP A 86 -9.84 23.11 5.46
N VAL A 87 -9.81 24.19 4.66
CA VAL A 87 -9.09 24.18 3.39
C VAL A 87 -7.58 24.21 3.67
N ALA A 88 -6.98 23.01 3.69
CA ALA A 88 -5.54 22.71 3.72
C ALA A 88 -4.78 23.13 4.99
N ALA A 89 -5.10 22.53 6.13
CA ALA A 89 -4.13 22.44 7.22
C ALA A 89 -2.89 21.67 6.73
N SER A 90 -1.70 22.27 6.84
CA SER A 90 -0.45 21.59 6.49
C SER A 90 -0.28 20.31 7.33
N PRO A 91 0.31 19.24 6.78
CA PRO A 91 0.45 17.97 7.48
C PRO A 91 1.20 18.11 8.80
N THR A 92 0.59 17.64 9.89
CA THR A 92 1.21 17.55 11.21
C THR A 92 1.96 16.21 11.37
N PRO A 93 2.89 16.10 12.35
CA PRO A 93 3.49 14.82 12.73
C PRO A 93 2.47 13.68 12.93
N ASP A 94 1.42 13.93 13.72
CA ASP A 94 0.35 12.95 14.00
C ASP A 94 -0.47 12.64 12.74
N ALA A 95 -0.71 13.64 11.88
CA ALA A 95 -1.42 13.40 10.62
C ALA A 95 -0.67 12.41 9.73
N ILE A 96 0.66 12.52 9.65
CA ILE A 96 1.51 11.58 8.92
C ILE A 96 1.56 10.23 9.65
N ALA A 97 1.67 10.23 10.98
CA ALA A 97 1.70 9.01 11.78
C ALA A 97 0.45 8.15 11.59
N ASP A 98 -0.78 8.69 11.75
CA ASP A 98 -1.95 7.81 11.54
C ASP A 98 -2.13 7.40 10.08
N ALA A 99 -1.67 8.18 9.09
CA ALA A 99 -1.71 7.75 7.69
C ALA A 99 -0.79 6.55 7.45
N VAL A 100 0.40 6.53 8.06
CA VAL A 100 1.31 5.38 8.00
C VAL A 100 0.74 4.18 8.75
N VAL A 101 0.22 4.35 9.97
CA VAL A 101 -0.40 3.26 10.74
C VAL A 101 -1.63 2.69 10.02
N SER A 102 -2.49 3.54 9.46
CA SER A 102 -3.65 3.10 8.67
C SER A 102 -3.21 2.30 7.44
N THR A 103 -2.13 2.71 6.77
CA THR A 103 -1.60 1.97 5.61
C THR A 103 -1.01 0.62 6.03
N VAL A 104 -0.30 0.58 7.17
CA VAL A 104 0.23 -0.67 7.76
C VAL A 104 -0.91 -1.63 8.09
N ASN A 105 -1.97 -1.15 8.73
CA ASN A 105 -3.14 -1.94 9.07
C ASN A 105 -3.83 -2.49 7.82
N ALA A 106 -4.08 -1.61 6.84
CA ALA A 106 -4.71 -2.01 5.58
C ALA A 106 -3.90 -3.06 4.81
N LEU A 107 -2.55 -3.01 4.88
CA LEU A 107 -1.70 -4.05 4.29
C LEU A 107 -1.81 -5.38 5.04
N ARG A 108 -1.81 -5.38 6.37
CA ARG A 108 -1.91 -6.61 7.18
C ARG A 108 -3.29 -7.28 7.08
N GLU A 109 -4.34 -6.48 6.85
CA GLU A 109 -5.70 -6.96 6.62
C GLU A 109 -5.96 -7.35 5.16
N ASN A 110 -5.05 -6.99 4.24
CA ASN A 110 -5.22 -7.33 2.84
C ASN A 110 -4.92 -8.82 2.60
N GLU A 111 -5.96 -9.56 2.24
CA GLU A 111 -5.88 -11.00 1.98
C GLU A 111 -4.78 -11.39 0.98
N LEU A 112 -4.61 -10.63 -0.10
CA LEU A 112 -3.60 -10.92 -1.13
C LEU A 112 -2.20 -10.68 -0.59
N PHE A 113 -1.99 -9.59 0.16
CA PHE A 113 -0.72 -9.30 0.80
C PHE A 113 -0.32 -10.42 1.76
N THR A 114 -1.22 -10.76 2.69
CA THR A 114 -1.02 -11.83 3.66
C THR A 114 -0.75 -13.16 2.97
N ARG A 115 -1.50 -13.50 1.91
CA ARG A 115 -1.23 -14.71 1.13
C ARG A 115 0.15 -14.74 0.50
N ILE A 116 0.58 -13.62 -0.09
CA ILE A 116 1.91 -13.51 -0.68
C ILE A 116 3.00 -13.67 0.39
N VAL A 117 2.87 -13.00 1.54
CA VAL A 117 3.84 -13.09 2.64
C VAL A 117 3.95 -14.53 3.16
N GLU A 118 2.83 -15.22 3.31
CA GLU A 118 2.81 -16.57 3.88
C GLU A 118 3.25 -17.67 2.90
N LEU A 119 2.82 -17.60 1.64
CA LEU A 119 3.02 -18.69 0.68
C LEU A 119 4.12 -18.44 -0.34
N ASP A 120 4.33 -17.19 -0.74
CA ASP A 120 5.17 -16.82 -1.86
C ASP A 120 6.08 -15.61 -1.50
N PRO A 121 6.81 -15.64 -0.36
CA PRO A 121 7.58 -14.48 0.13
C PRO A 121 8.69 -14.04 -0.84
N GLU A 122 9.16 -14.91 -1.73
CA GLU A 122 10.11 -14.53 -2.78
C GLU A 122 9.58 -13.43 -3.72
N LEU A 123 8.27 -13.20 -3.76
CA LEU A 123 7.68 -12.12 -4.55
C LEU A 123 7.94 -10.73 -3.95
N ILE A 124 8.06 -10.64 -2.62
CA ILE A 124 8.30 -9.37 -1.93
C ILE A 124 9.80 -9.11 -1.71
N LEU A 125 10.62 -10.16 -1.61
CA LEU A 125 12.06 -10.05 -1.32
C LEU A 125 12.82 -9.07 -2.23
N PRO A 126 12.61 -9.04 -3.57
CA PRO A 126 13.29 -8.08 -4.44
C PRO A 126 13.01 -6.63 -4.05
N TYR A 127 11.82 -6.35 -3.51
CA TYR A 127 11.38 -5.01 -3.11
C TYR A 127 11.88 -4.58 -1.72
N LEU A 128 12.40 -5.54 -0.95
CA LEU A 128 13.02 -5.30 0.35
C LEU A 128 14.55 -5.21 0.24
N LEU A 129 15.15 -5.98 -0.68
CA LEU A 129 16.60 -6.21 -0.68
C LEU A 129 17.33 -5.68 -1.91
N ALA A 130 16.66 -5.52 -3.06
CA ALA A 130 17.35 -5.29 -4.34
C ALA A 130 16.93 -4.01 -5.07
N ARG A 131 15.63 -3.68 -5.07
CA ARG A 131 15.09 -2.56 -5.84
C ARG A 131 13.83 -2.00 -5.19
N ARG A 132 13.41 -0.80 -5.62
CA ARG A 132 12.09 -0.27 -5.31
C ARG A 132 11.09 -0.59 -6.42
N GLY A 133 9.84 -0.86 -6.05
CA GLY A 133 8.72 -1.02 -6.98
C GLY A 133 7.96 0.30 -7.19
N ARG A 134 7.08 0.33 -8.20
CA ARG A 134 6.27 1.53 -8.52
C ARG A 134 5.38 1.99 -7.37
N SER A 135 4.82 1.06 -6.59
CA SER A 135 4.04 1.39 -5.39
C SER A 135 4.88 2.04 -4.30
N GLN A 136 6.10 1.54 -4.06
CA GLN A 136 7.03 2.15 -3.10
C GLN A 136 7.49 3.54 -3.57
N GLU A 137 7.70 3.73 -4.88
CA GLU A 137 7.99 5.06 -5.43
C GLU A 137 6.85 6.04 -5.21
N LEU A 138 5.60 5.61 -5.40
CA LEU A 138 4.41 6.41 -5.12
C LEU A 138 4.32 6.81 -3.63
N ILE A 139 4.47 5.83 -2.73
CA ILE A 139 4.46 6.06 -1.27
C ILE A 139 5.53 7.08 -0.87
N LEU A 140 6.76 6.91 -1.38
CA LEU A 140 7.86 7.80 -1.09
C LEU A 140 7.61 9.21 -1.60
N GLN A 141 6.99 9.36 -2.77
CA GLN A 141 6.63 10.67 -3.31
C GLN A 141 5.60 11.36 -2.42
N VAL A 142 4.49 10.67 -2.10
CA VAL A 142 3.42 11.19 -1.24
C VAL A 142 3.95 11.61 0.14
N LEU A 143 4.75 10.74 0.79
CA LEU A 143 5.35 11.07 2.09
C LEU A 143 6.32 12.24 1.99
N SER A 144 7.17 12.30 0.96
CA SER A 144 8.12 13.40 0.79
C SER A 144 7.41 14.73 0.61
N ASP A 145 6.31 14.76 -0.15
CA ASP A 145 5.51 15.97 -0.38
C ASP A 145 4.80 16.42 0.91
N ALA A 146 4.24 15.47 1.68
CA ALA A 146 3.61 15.78 2.96
C ALA A 146 4.62 16.33 4.00
N ILE A 147 5.80 15.72 4.08
CA ILE A 147 6.89 16.17 4.96
C ILE A 147 7.37 17.56 4.56
N ALA A 148 7.58 17.80 3.26
CA ALA A 148 8.01 19.11 2.77
C ALA A 148 6.96 20.20 3.07
N ALA A 149 5.67 19.90 2.94
CA ALA A 149 4.59 20.81 3.28
C ALA A 149 4.54 21.12 4.79
N GLY A 150 4.71 20.12 5.65
CA GLY A 150 4.78 20.32 7.10
C GLY A 150 6.01 21.11 7.55
N GLN A 151 7.16 20.88 6.92
CA GLN A 151 8.39 21.66 7.16
C GLN A 151 8.23 23.11 6.72
N ALA A 152 7.65 23.37 5.54
CA ALA A 152 7.39 24.73 5.07
C ALA A 152 6.43 25.51 6.01
N ALA A 153 5.58 24.79 6.74
CA ALA A 153 4.68 25.35 7.75
C ALA A 153 5.30 25.46 9.16
N GLY A 154 6.54 24.97 9.36
CA GLY A 154 7.20 24.93 10.66
C GLY A 154 6.57 23.92 11.65
N LEU A 155 5.78 22.97 11.15
CA LEU A 155 5.11 21.94 11.94
C LEU A 155 5.92 20.64 12.06
N ILE A 156 6.93 20.47 11.20
CA ILE A 156 7.82 19.31 11.15
C ILE A 156 9.27 19.80 11.20
N THR A 157 10.12 19.09 11.94
CA THR A 157 11.57 19.35 12.02
C THR A 157 12.22 19.42 10.64
N ASP A 158 13.16 20.35 10.47
CA ASP A 158 13.94 20.52 9.25
C ASP A 158 14.78 19.29 8.90
N GLY A 159 14.97 19.04 7.61
CA GLY A 159 15.73 17.91 7.08
C GLY A 159 15.41 17.65 5.62
N LEU A 160 16.11 16.69 4.99
CA LEU A 160 15.81 16.30 3.61
C LEU A 160 14.52 15.46 3.56
N PRO A 161 13.40 15.94 2.98
CA PRO A 161 12.11 15.24 3.03
C PRO A 161 12.19 13.80 2.51
N GLN A 162 12.97 13.58 1.46
CA GLN A 162 13.15 12.27 0.84
C GLN A 162 13.92 11.29 1.75
N ALA A 163 14.83 11.79 2.59
CA ALA A 163 15.54 10.96 3.55
C ALA A 163 14.61 10.55 4.70
N VAL A 164 13.83 11.50 5.21
CA VAL A 164 12.83 11.26 6.26
C VAL A 164 11.79 10.25 5.78
N ALA A 165 11.19 10.47 4.60
CA ALA A 165 10.22 9.55 4.01
C ALA A 165 10.75 8.11 3.88
N ARG A 166 12.01 7.95 3.44
CA ARG A 166 12.66 6.64 3.35
C ARG A 166 12.88 6.01 4.73
N GLY A 167 13.24 6.80 5.73
CA GLY A 167 13.36 6.34 7.11
C GLY A 167 12.03 5.80 7.64
N LEU A 168 10.93 6.53 7.42
CA LEU A 168 9.60 6.10 7.82
C LEU A 168 9.18 4.80 7.13
N VAL A 169 9.41 4.68 5.81
CA VAL A 169 9.09 3.44 5.06
C VAL A 169 9.92 2.25 5.56
N LEU A 170 11.22 2.46 5.83
CA LEU A 170 12.08 1.41 6.38
C LEU A 170 11.62 0.94 7.76
N ALA A 171 11.21 1.87 8.63
CA ALA A 171 10.62 1.52 9.92
C ALA A 171 9.32 0.74 9.72
N ALA A 172 8.40 1.25 8.91
CA ALA A 172 7.10 0.64 8.65
C ALA A 172 7.19 -0.78 8.08
N HIS A 173 8.21 -1.12 7.29
CA HIS A 173 8.41 -2.50 6.79
C HIS A 173 8.41 -3.54 7.93
N GLY A 174 9.05 -3.24 9.06
CA GLY A 174 9.08 -4.15 10.21
C GLY A 174 7.69 -4.35 10.83
N PHE A 175 6.91 -3.28 10.94
CA PHE A 175 5.55 -3.32 11.49
C PHE A 175 4.54 -3.99 10.55
N VAL A 176 4.77 -3.92 9.23
CA VAL A 176 3.96 -4.64 8.24
C VAL A 176 4.29 -6.13 8.22
N LEU A 177 5.57 -6.49 8.12
CA LEU A 177 5.99 -7.86 7.79
C LEU A 177 6.28 -8.73 9.01
N SER A 178 6.63 -8.13 10.15
CA SER A 178 7.20 -8.87 11.28
C SER A 178 6.44 -8.66 12.60
N ALA A 179 5.43 -7.79 12.65
CA ALA A 179 4.68 -7.51 13.88
C ALA A 179 4.11 -8.78 14.53
N HIS A 180 3.61 -9.74 13.74
CA HIS A 180 3.09 -11.02 14.24
C HIS A 180 4.10 -11.86 15.01
N THR A 181 5.41 -11.63 14.85
CA THR A 181 6.46 -12.33 15.60
C THR A 181 6.79 -11.64 16.93
N MET A 182 6.33 -10.39 17.11
CA MET A 182 6.63 -9.52 18.23
C MET A 182 5.45 -9.36 19.20
N VAL A 183 4.34 -10.07 18.97
CA VAL A 183 3.15 -10.08 19.85
C VAL A 183 3.11 -11.32 20.73
N ASP A 184 2.60 -11.17 21.96
CA ASP A 184 2.42 -12.22 22.95
C ASP A 184 1.29 -11.86 23.95
N ASP A 185 1.21 -12.55 25.09
CA ASP A 185 0.20 -12.28 26.13
C ASP A 185 0.38 -10.92 26.82
N VAL A 186 1.52 -10.24 26.63
CA VAL A 186 1.87 -8.95 27.23
C VAL A 186 1.73 -7.82 26.21
N VAL A 187 2.19 -8.04 24.98
CA VAL A 187 2.18 -7.04 23.90
C VAL A 187 1.28 -7.51 22.78
N ASP A 188 0.16 -6.81 22.59
CA ASP A 188 -0.73 -7.06 21.47
C ASP A 188 -0.39 -6.19 20.25
N GLN A 189 -1.12 -6.42 19.15
CA GLN A 189 -0.91 -5.70 17.90
C GLN A 189 -1.21 -4.20 18.03
N SER A 190 -2.20 -3.81 18.85
CA SER A 190 -2.57 -2.41 19.06
C SER A 190 -1.45 -1.65 19.75
N ALA A 191 -0.79 -2.26 20.73
CA ALA A 191 0.33 -1.65 21.43
C ALA A 191 1.52 -1.38 20.48
N LEU A 192 1.78 -2.27 19.53
CA LEU A 192 2.80 -2.05 18.50
C LEU A 192 2.42 -0.93 17.51
N ASP A 193 1.13 -0.82 17.18
CA ASP A 193 0.63 0.24 16.29
C ASP A 193 0.69 1.62 16.98
N ASP A 194 0.36 1.68 18.27
CA ASP A 194 0.52 2.87 19.11
C ASP A 194 2.00 3.29 19.20
N GLU A 195 2.93 2.34 19.33
CA GLU A 195 4.37 2.64 19.34
C GLU A 195 4.86 3.11 17.97
N LEU A 196 4.38 2.51 16.86
CA LEU A 196 4.69 3.03 15.52
C LEU A 196 4.21 4.47 15.35
N HIS A 197 2.98 4.76 15.74
CA HIS A 197 2.44 6.11 15.72
C HIS A 197 3.36 7.06 16.50
N ALA A 198 3.66 6.72 17.75
CA ALA A 198 4.46 7.55 18.63
C ALA A 198 5.91 7.74 18.13
N LEU A 199 6.53 6.71 17.56
CA LEU A 199 7.84 6.79 16.92
C LEU A 199 7.84 7.81 15.77
N ILE A 200 6.83 7.75 14.90
CA ILE A 200 6.72 8.65 13.75
C ILE A 200 6.46 10.08 14.24
N SER A 201 5.45 10.30 15.07
CA SER A 201 5.09 11.62 15.58
C SER A 201 6.27 12.31 16.26
N ARG A 202 6.98 11.60 17.15
CA ARG A 202 8.16 12.15 17.84
C ARG A 202 9.33 12.41 16.91
N SER A 203 9.51 11.59 15.87
CA SER A 203 10.60 11.78 14.89
C SER A 203 10.41 13.00 13.99
N LEU A 204 9.16 13.44 13.82
CA LEU A 204 8.79 14.57 12.97
C LEU A 204 8.54 15.86 13.74
N ALA A 205 8.27 15.80 15.04
CA ALA A 205 8.01 16.97 15.87
C ALA A 205 9.18 17.99 15.82
N PRO A 206 8.91 19.32 15.86
CA PRO A 206 9.92 20.38 15.91
C PRO A 206 10.85 20.33 17.13
#